data_AF-A0A5N6BP11-F1
#
_entry.id   AF-A0A5N6BP11-F1
#
_cell.length_a   1.000
_cell.length_b   1.000
_cell.length_c   1.000
_cell.angle_alpha   90.00
_cell.angle_beta   90.00
_cell.angle_gamma   90.00
#
_symmetry.space_group_name_H-M   'P 1'
#
loop_
_entity.id
_entity.type
_entity.pdbx_description
1 polymer ?
#
loop_
_entity_poly.entity_id
_entity_poly.type
_entity_poly.pdbx_seq_one_letter_code
_entity_poly.pdbx_strand_id
1 'polypeptide(L)'
;MFLPPKRSLAALAVPLVSLLAAPAAATPAPSSGAVHAAPRVATLVDVRASHQPGLDRVVFEFRGPLPARRGAGYVSRLIADGSGRTVPVAGDAILGLRFGGATGHDDNGRPTYGPARETFALPGVIQVVNAGDFEAQLTFGVGLSRKASYRVYTLTHPSRVVVDIKTPYRTVPVRTYFLDSRAYAAGRRPYTAAVSRPVAPPSTARGALQRLFAGPTRAEYAKGLRFVASGATGVRSVVVQDGVAHVRLAGSLGSGGSAFTVADEIMPTLKRLPGIRWVKIYDAHGRTERPKGHSDSVPESLEP
;
A
#
# COMPACT_ATOMS: atom_id res chain seq x y z
N MET A 1 -114.05 57.12 -46.30
CA MET A 1 -112.60 56.91 -46.35
C MET A 1 -112.15 56.63 -44.92
N PHE A 2 -112.00 55.36 -44.56
CA PHE A 2 -111.75 54.89 -43.19
C PHE A 2 -110.27 54.49 -43.05
N LEU A 3 -109.58 55.01 -42.03
CA LEU A 3 -108.22 54.61 -41.64
C LEU A 3 -108.22 54.10 -40.17
N PRO A 4 -107.31 53.16 -39.82
CA PRO A 4 -107.42 52.30 -38.62
C PRO A 4 -106.67 52.84 -37.38
N PRO A 5 -106.88 52.21 -36.20
CA PRO A 5 -106.32 52.66 -34.92
C PRO A 5 -104.93 52.06 -34.60
N LYS A 6 -104.20 52.79 -33.75
CA LYS A 6 -102.84 52.49 -33.26
C LYS A 6 -102.86 51.45 -32.13
N ARG A 7 -101.88 50.54 -32.15
CA ARG A 7 -101.64 49.49 -31.14
C ARG A 7 -100.55 49.95 -30.14
N SER A 8 -100.80 49.72 -28.85
CA SER A 8 -99.80 49.74 -27.78
C SER A 8 -99.40 48.31 -27.43
N LEU A 9 -98.10 48.02 -27.32
CA LEU A 9 -97.56 46.71 -26.93
C LEU A 9 -96.77 46.86 -25.63
N ALA A 10 -97.11 45.97 -24.69
CA ALA A 10 -96.54 45.85 -23.35
C ALA A 10 -95.16 45.17 -23.36
N ALA A 11 -94.33 45.55 -22.39
CA ALA A 11 -92.98 45.06 -22.16
C ALA A 11 -92.97 43.62 -21.59
N LEU A 12 -92.04 42.79 -22.10
CA LEU A 12 -91.74 41.45 -21.58
C LEU A 12 -90.33 41.46 -20.97
N ALA A 13 -90.23 41.08 -19.70
CA ALA A 13 -88.97 40.94 -18.96
C ALA A 13 -88.33 39.57 -19.22
N VAL A 14 -87.02 39.53 -19.41
CA VAL A 14 -86.20 38.30 -19.51
C VAL A 14 -85.21 38.29 -18.34
N PRO A 15 -85.08 37.20 -17.56
CA PRO A 15 -84.10 37.12 -16.49
C PRO A 15 -82.71 36.76 -17.05
N LEU A 16 -81.69 37.44 -16.52
CA LEU A 16 -80.27 37.22 -16.78
C LEU A 16 -79.77 36.08 -15.89
N VAL A 17 -79.29 34.97 -16.47
CA VAL A 17 -78.62 33.88 -15.74
C VAL A 17 -77.15 34.24 -15.56
N SER A 18 -76.72 34.44 -14.31
CA SER A 18 -75.32 34.67 -13.95
C SER A 18 -74.57 33.34 -13.84
N LEU A 19 -73.56 33.13 -14.68
CA LEU A 19 -72.66 31.97 -14.63
C LEU A 19 -71.49 32.29 -13.67
N LEU A 20 -71.43 31.63 -12.51
CA LEU A 20 -70.25 31.69 -11.63
C LEU A 20 -69.13 30.83 -12.21
N ALA A 21 -68.02 31.46 -12.59
CA ALA A 21 -66.77 30.77 -12.90
C ALA A 21 -66.07 30.34 -11.60
N ALA A 22 -65.87 29.03 -11.41
CA ALA A 22 -65.10 28.48 -10.30
C ALA A 22 -63.59 28.74 -10.52
N PRO A 23 -62.81 29.05 -9.46
CA PRO A 23 -61.36 29.15 -9.59
C PRO A 23 -60.76 27.75 -9.79
N ALA A 24 -59.99 27.58 -10.87
CA ALA A 24 -59.19 26.37 -11.09
C ALA A 24 -58.11 26.28 -10.01
N ALA A 25 -58.17 25.24 -9.19
CA ALA A 25 -57.13 24.93 -8.22
C ALA A 25 -55.83 24.56 -8.96
N ALA A 26 -54.81 25.41 -8.85
CA ALA A 26 -53.48 25.11 -9.36
C ALA A 26 -52.90 23.92 -8.59
N THR A 27 -52.70 22.81 -9.28
CA THR A 27 -52.02 21.62 -8.74
C THR A 27 -50.54 21.97 -8.54
N PRO A 28 -49.96 21.83 -7.33
CA PRO A 28 -48.52 22.02 -7.17
C PRO A 28 -47.79 20.93 -7.96
N ALA A 29 -46.91 21.34 -8.87
CA ALA A 29 -46.01 20.42 -9.56
C ALA A 29 -45.15 19.69 -8.51
N PRO A 30 -44.88 18.38 -8.67
CA PRO A 30 -43.96 17.69 -7.79
C PRO A 30 -42.59 18.36 -7.93
N SER A 31 -42.08 18.91 -6.83
CA SER A 31 -40.69 19.29 -6.75
C SER A 31 -39.88 18.03 -7.02
N SER A 32 -39.14 18.02 -8.13
CA SER A 32 -38.10 17.04 -8.38
C SER A 32 -37.06 17.22 -7.28
N GLY A 33 -37.27 16.54 -6.14
CA GLY A 33 -36.26 16.44 -5.11
C GLY A 33 -35.01 15.95 -5.80
N ALA A 34 -33.97 16.78 -5.81
CA ALA A 34 -32.64 16.34 -6.17
C ALA A 34 -32.33 15.20 -5.21
N VAL A 35 -32.50 13.96 -5.68
CA VAL A 35 -32.01 12.78 -5.00
C VAL A 35 -30.51 13.06 -4.89
N HIS A 36 -30.05 13.42 -3.70
CA HIS A 36 -28.63 13.52 -3.43
C HIS A 36 -28.11 12.11 -3.67
N ALA A 37 -27.55 11.90 -4.86
CA ALA A 37 -26.83 10.67 -5.16
C ALA A 37 -25.85 10.48 -4.01
N ALA A 38 -25.91 9.32 -3.35
CA ALA A 38 -25.01 9.03 -2.23
C ALA A 38 -23.59 9.40 -2.66
N PRO A 39 -22.81 10.12 -1.82
CA PRO A 39 -21.49 10.57 -2.20
C PRO A 39 -20.70 9.34 -2.66
N ARG A 40 -20.31 9.34 -3.95
CA ARG A 40 -19.56 8.22 -4.51
C ARG A 40 -18.25 8.13 -3.74
N VAL A 41 -18.06 7.05 -2.99
CA VAL A 41 -16.83 6.82 -2.24
C VAL A 41 -15.71 6.49 -3.23
N ALA A 42 -14.51 7.03 -3.01
CA ALA A 42 -13.34 6.65 -3.79
C ALA A 42 -12.91 5.23 -3.39
N THR A 43 -13.13 4.24 -4.25
CA THR A 43 -12.71 2.85 -3.99
C THR A 43 -11.33 2.61 -4.60
N LEU A 44 -10.31 2.35 -3.78
CA LEU A 44 -8.97 1.98 -4.25
C LEU A 44 -9.04 0.63 -4.96
N VAL A 45 -8.60 0.55 -6.21
CA VAL A 45 -8.68 -0.68 -7.04
C VAL A 45 -7.32 -1.18 -7.50
N ASP A 46 -6.27 -0.38 -7.37
CA ASP A 46 -4.91 -0.81 -7.71
C ASP A 46 -3.87 0.03 -6.98
N VAL A 47 -2.76 -0.62 -6.63
CA VAL A 47 -1.54 0.01 -6.13
C VAL A 47 -0.38 -0.54 -6.94
N ARG A 48 0.31 0.34 -7.66
CA ARG A 48 1.45 -0.05 -8.50
C ARG A 48 2.63 0.89 -8.32
N ALA A 49 3.83 0.37 -8.55
CA ALA A 49 5.03 1.18 -8.56
C ALA A 49 5.92 0.85 -9.76
N SER A 50 6.61 1.86 -10.30
CA SER A 50 7.54 1.71 -11.41
C SER A 50 8.71 2.68 -11.28
N HIS A 51 9.84 2.36 -11.89
CA HIS A 51 10.97 3.27 -12.00
C HIS A 51 10.88 4.07 -13.30
N GLN A 52 11.22 5.35 -13.23
CA GLN A 52 11.38 6.29 -14.34
C GLN A 52 12.76 6.95 -14.21
N PRO A 53 13.31 7.57 -15.26
CA PRO A 53 14.59 8.28 -15.15
C PRO A 53 14.60 9.30 -14.00
N GLY A 54 15.39 9.02 -12.96
CA GLY A 54 15.57 9.89 -11.79
C GLY A 54 14.46 9.86 -10.73
N LEU A 55 13.43 9.03 -10.88
CA LEU A 55 12.38 8.89 -9.87
C LEU A 55 11.72 7.51 -9.85
N ASP A 56 11.20 7.13 -8.69
CA ASP A 56 10.26 6.02 -8.55
C ASP A 56 8.86 6.60 -8.41
N ARG A 57 7.90 6.02 -9.13
CA ARG A 57 6.50 6.45 -9.11
C ARG A 57 5.64 5.38 -8.47
N VAL A 58 4.91 5.73 -7.42
CA VAL A 58 3.83 4.92 -6.83
C VAL A 58 2.49 5.52 -7.24
N VAL A 59 1.57 4.69 -7.73
CA VAL A 59 0.23 5.11 -8.17
C VAL A 59 -0.81 4.32 -7.40
N PHE A 60 -1.73 5.07 -6.79
CA PHE A 60 -2.96 4.56 -6.19
C PHE A 60 -4.11 4.90 -7.13
N GLU A 61 -4.74 3.90 -7.71
CA GLU A 61 -5.86 4.06 -8.64
C GLU A 61 -7.19 3.82 -7.96
N PHE A 62 -8.15 4.70 -8.21
CA PHE A 62 -9.46 4.69 -7.60
C PHE A 62 -10.54 4.55 -8.66
N ARG A 63 -11.51 3.68 -8.39
CA ARG A 63 -12.82 3.68 -9.05
C ARG A 63 -13.68 4.76 -8.40
N GLY A 64 -14.36 5.55 -9.23
CA GLY A 64 -15.14 6.70 -8.77
C GLY A 64 -14.28 7.96 -8.65
N PRO A 65 -14.60 8.88 -7.71
CA PRO A 65 -13.86 10.13 -7.58
C PRO A 65 -12.46 9.91 -6.97
N LEU A 66 -11.68 10.99 -6.93
CA LEU A 66 -10.49 11.05 -6.09
C LEU A 66 -10.88 11.08 -4.60
N PRO A 67 -10.05 10.53 -3.68
CA PRO A 67 -10.29 10.65 -2.24
C PRO A 67 -10.46 12.10 -1.83
N ALA A 68 -11.49 12.46 -1.06
CA ALA A 68 -11.81 13.84 -0.70
C ALA A 68 -10.64 14.58 -0.01
N ARG A 69 -9.87 13.86 0.82
CA ARG A 69 -8.66 14.37 1.47
C ARG A 69 -7.47 13.49 1.10
N ARG A 70 -6.31 14.11 0.88
CA ARG A 70 -5.03 13.43 0.60
C ARG A 70 -3.93 14.05 1.45
N GLY A 71 -3.27 13.25 2.27
CA GLY A 71 -2.13 13.65 3.09
C GLY A 71 -0.92 12.79 2.79
N ALA A 72 0.27 13.39 2.83
CA ALA A 72 1.54 12.69 2.67
C ALA A 72 2.60 13.33 3.56
N GLY A 73 3.31 12.52 4.34
CA GLY A 73 4.35 13.00 5.25
C GLY A 73 5.27 11.89 5.73
N TYR A 74 6.53 12.25 5.99
CA TYR A 74 7.46 11.31 6.60
C TYR A 74 7.10 11.03 8.06
N VAL A 75 7.10 9.76 8.43
CA VAL A 75 6.80 9.31 9.80
C VAL A 75 7.94 8.45 10.33
N SER A 76 8.13 8.46 11.65
CA SER A 76 9.11 7.59 12.32
C SER A 76 8.61 6.15 12.43
N ARG A 77 7.29 5.96 12.58
CA ARG A 77 6.61 4.67 12.62
C ARG A 77 5.28 4.78 11.87
N LEU A 78 4.93 3.75 11.12
CA LEU A 78 3.58 3.61 10.58
C LEU A 78 2.67 3.03 11.66
N ILE A 79 1.55 3.68 11.93
CA ILE A 79 0.60 3.29 12.98
C ILE A 79 -0.67 2.80 12.31
N ALA A 80 -1.18 1.66 12.77
CA ALA A 80 -2.41 1.06 12.26
C ALA A 80 -3.65 1.85 12.71
N ASP A 81 -4.57 2.08 11.78
CA ASP A 81 -5.84 2.73 12.08
C ASP A 81 -6.66 1.89 13.06
N GLY A 82 -7.41 2.56 13.95
CA GLY A 82 -8.21 1.94 15.02
C GLY A 82 -7.39 1.33 16.16
N SER A 83 -6.42 0.46 15.86
CA SER A 83 -5.68 -0.31 16.89
C SER A 83 -4.49 0.42 17.52
N GLY A 84 -3.91 1.41 16.85
CA GLY A 84 -2.73 2.13 17.33
C GLY A 84 -1.41 1.32 17.31
N ARG A 85 -1.42 0.07 16.84
CA ARG A 85 -0.22 -0.78 16.78
C ARG A 85 0.73 -0.30 15.68
N THR A 86 2.03 -0.50 15.88
CA THR A 86 3.02 -0.22 14.82
C THR A 86 2.93 -1.27 13.72
N VAL A 87 2.87 -0.82 12.48
CA VAL A 87 2.94 -1.65 11.27
C VAL A 87 4.36 -1.60 10.72
N PRO A 88 5.10 -2.73 10.69
CA PRO A 88 6.44 -2.75 10.13
C PRO A 88 6.42 -2.40 8.63
N VAL A 89 7.40 -1.62 8.19
CA VAL A 89 7.61 -1.28 6.78
C VAL A 89 9.10 -1.40 6.49
N ALA A 90 9.46 -2.16 5.46
CA ALA A 90 10.86 -2.28 5.07
C ALA A 90 11.38 -0.97 4.43
N GLY A 91 12.39 -0.36 5.04
CA GLY A 91 12.92 0.93 4.60
C GLY A 91 13.75 1.62 5.69
N ASP A 92 14.56 2.60 5.30
CA ASP A 92 15.27 3.51 6.22
C ASP A 92 14.47 4.81 6.40
N ALA A 93 13.43 5.02 5.58
CA ALA A 93 12.42 6.05 5.77
C ALA A 93 11.03 5.51 5.39
N ILE A 94 10.00 6.05 6.04
CA ILE A 94 8.59 5.71 5.78
C ILE A 94 7.86 6.99 5.37
N LEU A 95 7.35 7.02 4.14
CA LEU A 95 6.41 8.04 3.70
C LEU A 95 4.99 7.55 3.98
N GLY A 96 4.35 8.13 4.99
CA GLY A 96 2.95 7.85 5.32
C GLY A 96 2.01 8.59 4.38
N LEU A 97 0.99 7.88 3.89
CA LEU A 97 -0.06 8.39 3.00
C LEU A 97 -1.42 8.17 3.65
N ARG A 98 -2.29 9.16 3.52
CA ARG A 98 -3.65 9.16 4.08
C ARG A 98 -4.65 9.61 3.04
N PHE A 99 -5.67 8.79 2.79
CA PHE A 99 -6.75 9.08 1.86
C PHE A 99 -8.08 9.07 2.61
N GLY A 100 -8.66 10.25 2.81
CA GLY A 100 -9.94 10.40 3.51
C GLY A 100 -11.11 10.47 2.52
N GLY A 101 -12.24 9.88 2.89
CA GLY A 101 -13.37 9.68 1.98
C GLY A 101 -13.09 8.58 0.95
N ALA A 102 -12.29 7.58 1.32
CA ALA A 102 -11.91 6.46 0.48
C ALA A 102 -12.07 5.13 1.23
N THR A 103 -12.25 4.06 0.46
CA THR A 103 -12.25 2.67 0.93
C THR A 103 -11.34 1.84 0.04
N GLY A 104 -10.73 0.80 0.57
CA GLY A 104 -9.96 -0.21 -0.13
C GLY A 104 -10.60 -1.60 -0.11
N HIS A 105 -11.91 -1.69 0.18
CA HIS A 105 -12.65 -2.96 0.19
C HIS A 105 -13.97 -2.89 -0.59
N ASP A 106 -14.51 -4.06 -0.92
CA ASP A 106 -15.87 -4.24 -1.43
C ASP A 106 -16.90 -4.35 -0.28
N ASP A 107 -18.19 -4.46 -0.60
CA ASP A 107 -19.25 -4.55 0.41
C ASP A 107 -19.16 -5.80 1.30
N ASN A 108 -18.34 -6.79 0.93
CA ASN A 108 -18.05 -7.99 1.72
C ASN A 108 -16.79 -7.84 2.59
N GLY A 109 -16.17 -6.65 2.61
CA GLY A 109 -14.93 -6.39 3.33
C GLY A 109 -13.67 -6.96 2.66
N ARG A 110 -13.76 -7.43 1.40
CA ARG A 110 -12.60 -7.98 0.69
C ARG A 110 -11.77 -6.84 0.08
N PRO A 111 -10.42 -6.85 0.22
CA PRO A 111 -9.57 -5.86 -0.41
C PRO A 111 -9.75 -5.83 -1.94
N THR A 112 -9.88 -4.63 -2.50
CA THR A 112 -10.13 -4.41 -3.94
C THR A 112 -8.90 -4.04 -4.75
N TYR A 113 -7.75 -3.84 -4.09
CA TYR A 113 -6.50 -3.35 -4.70
C TYR A 113 -5.33 -4.34 -4.63
N GLY A 114 -5.59 -5.58 -4.20
CA GLY A 114 -4.58 -6.62 -4.04
C GLY A 114 -4.03 -6.76 -2.62
N PRO A 115 -2.77 -7.15 -2.44
CA PRO A 115 -2.24 -7.48 -1.12
C PRO A 115 -2.05 -6.23 -0.26
N ALA A 116 -2.32 -6.36 1.05
CA ALA A 116 -2.07 -5.31 2.03
C ALA A 116 -0.58 -4.94 2.18
N ARG A 117 0.33 -5.78 1.67
CA ARG A 117 1.76 -5.52 1.64
C ARG A 117 2.32 -5.98 0.30
N GLU A 118 2.99 -5.07 -0.39
CA GLU A 118 3.64 -5.37 -1.66
C GLU A 118 5.07 -4.86 -1.69
N THR A 119 5.98 -5.72 -2.13
CA THR A 119 7.40 -5.44 -2.21
C THR A 119 7.80 -5.18 -3.65
N PHE A 120 8.66 -4.19 -3.85
CA PHE A 120 9.10 -3.70 -5.15
C PHE A 120 10.63 -3.72 -5.26
N ALA A 121 11.12 -4.13 -6.43
CA ALA A 121 12.54 -4.13 -6.76
C ALA A 121 12.96 -2.82 -7.48
N LEU A 122 12.65 -1.67 -6.88
CA LEU A 122 12.93 -0.33 -7.45
C LEU A 122 14.06 0.39 -6.68
N PRO A 123 14.80 1.34 -7.27
CA PRO A 123 15.93 2.01 -6.60
C PRO A 123 15.64 2.63 -5.22
N GLY A 124 14.51 3.32 -5.10
CA GLY A 124 14.05 3.99 -3.88
C GLY A 124 12.96 3.22 -3.15
N VAL A 125 11.88 2.89 -3.83
CA VAL A 125 10.71 2.23 -3.24
C VAL A 125 11.03 0.75 -3.00
N ILE A 126 10.86 0.33 -1.74
CA ILE A 126 11.07 -1.04 -1.29
C ILE A 126 9.74 -1.74 -1.08
N GLN A 127 8.80 -1.08 -0.41
CA GLN A 127 7.55 -1.71 -0.01
C GLN A 127 6.43 -0.69 0.09
N VAL A 128 5.20 -1.11 -0.18
CA VAL A 128 3.98 -0.37 0.14
C VAL A 128 3.14 -1.24 1.08
N VAL A 129 2.71 -0.68 2.21
CA VAL A 129 2.00 -1.41 3.25
C VAL A 129 0.75 -0.65 3.66
N ASN A 130 -0.41 -1.29 3.60
CA ASN A 130 -1.65 -0.80 4.18
C ASN A 130 -1.55 -0.84 5.72
N ALA A 131 -1.92 0.26 6.36
CA ALA A 131 -2.00 0.38 7.80
C ALA A 131 -3.44 0.50 8.31
N GLY A 132 -4.43 0.53 7.44
CA GLY A 132 -5.80 0.55 7.85
C GLY A 132 -6.73 1.10 6.79
N ASP A 133 -7.99 0.78 7.00
CA ASP A 133 -9.16 1.25 6.28
C ASP A 133 -10.30 1.30 7.29
N PHE A 134 -10.41 2.44 7.99
CA PHE A 134 -11.32 2.60 9.12
C PHE A 134 -11.95 3.99 9.07
N GLU A 135 -13.24 4.14 9.37
CA GLU A 135 -13.95 5.44 9.34
C GLU A 135 -13.75 6.25 8.04
N ALA A 136 -13.78 5.55 6.89
CA ALA A 136 -13.51 6.12 5.55
C ALA A 136 -12.12 6.79 5.44
N GLN A 137 -11.15 6.32 6.22
CA GLN A 137 -9.76 6.73 6.21
C GLN A 137 -8.90 5.53 5.83
N LEU A 138 -8.25 5.63 4.67
CA LEU A 138 -7.34 4.62 4.15
C LEU A 138 -5.89 5.10 4.37
N THR A 139 -5.08 4.30 5.06
CA THR A 139 -3.70 4.68 5.43
C THR A 139 -2.69 3.70 4.84
N PHE A 140 -1.61 4.23 4.28
CA PHE A 140 -0.49 3.45 3.75
C PHE A 140 0.86 3.99 4.23
N GLY A 141 1.87 3.14 4.25
CA GLY A 141 3.27 3.55 4.32
C GLY A 141 4.05 3.04 3.12
N VAL A 142 4.82 3.94 2.51
CA VAL A 142 5.80 3.61 1.47
C VAL A 142 7.18 3.56 2.12
N GLY A 143 7.75 2.36 2.17
CA GLY A 143 9.10 2.11 2.65
C GLY A 143 10.14 2.47 1.59
N LEU A 144 11.08 3.34 1.96
CA LEU A 144 12.11 3.84 1.07
C LEU A 144 13.51 3.41 1.51
N SER A 145 14.40 3.14 0.56
CA SER A 145 15.82 2.85 0.83
C SER A 145 16.55 4.00 1.52
N ARG A 146 16.09 5.24 1.33
CA ARG A 146 16.52 6.42 2.08
C ARG A 146 15.46 7.51 1.98
N LYS A 147 15.47 8.48 2.90
CA LYS A 147 14.61 9.67 2.82
C LYS A 147 14.92 10.46 1.53
N ALA A 148 13.89 10.85 0.79
CA ALA A 148 14.01 11.56 -0.48
C ALA A 148 12.93 12.64 -0.64
N SER A 149 13.16 13.63 -1.52
CA SER A 149 12.10 14.55 -1.90
C SER A 149 11.01 13.81 -2.69
N TYR A 150 9.75 14.16 -2.44
CA TYR A 150 8.62 13.59 -3.15
C TYR A 150 7.65 14.67 -3.64
N ARG A 151 6.81 14.32 -4.60
CA ARG A 151 5.69 15.12 -5.09
C ARG A 151 4.44 14.26 -5.12
N VAL A 152 3.33 14.80 -4.64
CA VAL A 152 2.00 14.17 -4.77
C VAL A 152 1.16 15.00 -5.72
N TYR A 153 0.49 14.34 -6.66
CA TYR A 153 -0.47 14.98 -7.56
C TYR A 153 -1.52 13.96 -8.01
N THR A 154 -2.54 14.45 -8.70
CA THR A 154 -3.66 13.61 -9.14
C THR A 154 -3.78 13.57 -10.64
N LEU A 155 -4.27 12.45 -11.17
CA LEU A 155 -4.73 12.32 -12.54
C LEU A 155 -6.20 11.92 -12.52
N THR A 156 -6.93 12.28 -13.57
CA THR A 156 -8.31 11.84 -13.80
C THR A 156 -8.35 10.91 -15.01
N HIS A 157 -9.46 10.18 -15.18
CA HIS A 157 -9.71 9.26 -16.30
C HIS A 157 -8.60 8.21 -16.52
N PRO A 158 -8.34 7.27 -15.58
CA PRO A 158 -9.01 7.05 -14.29
C PRO A 158 -8.46 7.94 -13.15
N SER A 159 -9.23 8.04 -12.05
CA SER A 159 -8.85 8.76 -10.83
C SER A 159 -7.61 8.12 -10.20
N ARG A 160 -6.51 8.85 -10.12
CA ARG A 160 -5.25 8.36 -9.56
C ARG A 160 -4.62 9.38 -8.63
N VAL A 161 -4.10 8.92 -7.51
CA VAL A 161 -3.15 9.67 -6.70
C VAL A 161 -1.76 9.14 -7.03
N VAL A 162 -0.89 10.02 -7.54
CA VAL A 162 0.47 9.70 -7.95
C VAL A 162 1.45 10.30 -6.96
N VAL A 163 2.39 9.48 -6.51
CA VAL A 163 3.48 9.86 -5.63
C VAL A 163 4.79 9.60 -6.37
N ASP A 164 5.47 10.67 -6.76
CA ASP A 164 6.80 10.61 -7.38
C ASP A 164 7.86 10.85 -6.29
N ILE A 165 8.79 9.92 -6.16
CA ILE A 165 9.90 9.95 -5.20
C ILE A 165 11.21 10.10 -5.98
N LYS A 166 11.98 11.14 -5.70
CA LYS A 166 13.26 11.37 -6.40
C LYS A 166 14.28 10.27 -6.08
N THR A 167 14.73 9.57 -7.11
CA THR A 167 15.75 8.52 -7.06
C THR A 167 16.88 8.76 -8.10
N PRO A 168 17.52 9.96 -8.11
CA PRO A 168 18.54 10.30 -9.11
C PRO A 168 19.89 9.57 -8.91
N TYR A 169 19.96 8.68 -7.92
CA TYR A 169 21.18 8.01 -7.53
C TYR A 169 21.32 6.64 -8.20
N ARG A 170 22.57 6.22 -8.42
CA ARG A 170 22.86 4.89 -8.95
C ARG A 170 22.62 3.83 -7.88
N THR A 171 22.26 2.64 -8.33
CA THR A 171 22.20 1.44 -7.50
C THR A 171 23.11 0.37 -8.08
N VAL A 172 23.50 -0.59 -7.23
CA VAL A 172 24.19 -1.80 -7.64
C VAL A 172 23.24 -2.99 -7.49
N PRO A 173 23.25 -3.96 -8.43
CA PRO A 173 22.48 -5.18 -8.28
C PRO A 173 23.09 -6.06 -7.19
N VAL A 174 22.31 -6.41 -6.18
CA VAL A 174 22.70 -7.34 -5.11
C VAL A 174 21.81 -8.58 -5.18
N ARG A 175 22.40 -9.76 -5.02
CA ARG A 175 21.66 -11.03 -4.94
C ARG A 175 21.14 -11.23 -3.52
N THR A 176 19.83 -11.20 -3.35
CA THR A 176 19.16 -11.65 -2.12
C THR A 176 18.61 -13.06 -2.32
N TYR A 177 18.72 -13.90 -1.30
CA TYR A 177 18.35 -15.31 -1.37
C TYR A 177 17.09 -15.56 -0.56
N PHE A 178 16.09 -16.17 -1.19
CA PHE A 178 14.81 -16.53 -0.57
C PHE A 178 14.65 -18.04 -0.57
N LEU A 179 13.86 -18.58 0.37
CA LEU A 179 13.41 -19.96 0.31
C LEU A 179 12.68 -20.23 -1.02
N ASP A 180 13.13 -21.24 -1.76
CA ASP A 180 12.35 -21.83 -2.86
C ASP A 180 11.48 -22.93 -2.26
N SER A 181 10.19 -22.63 -2.06
CA SER A 181 9.28 -23.55 -1.38
C SER A 181 9.05 -24.84 -2.15
N ARG A 182 9.24 -24.84 -3.48
CA ARG A 182 9.09 -26.02 -4.34
C ARG A 182 10.31 -26.91 -4.21
N ALA A 183 11.51 -26.32 -4.24
CA ALA A 183 12.76 -27.05 -4.03
C ALA A 183 12.82 -27.65 -2.62
N TYR A 184 12.41 -26.89 -1.60
CA TYR A 184 12.36 -27.34 -0.22
C TYR A 184 11.40 -28.51 -0.01
N ALA A 185 10.16 -28.40 -0.50
CA ALA A 185 9.17 -29.48 -0.40
C ALA A 185 9.60 -30.76 -1.14
N ALA A 186 10.39 -30.63 -2.22
CA ALA A 186 10.95 -31.75 -2.97
C ALA A 186 12.26 -32.31 -2.39
N GLY A 187 12.79 -31.75 -1.30
CA GLY A 187 14.10 -32.13 -0.76
C GLY A 187 15.28 -31.85 -1.70
N ARG A 188 15.10 -30.97 -2.69
CA ARG A 188 16.11 -30.67 -3.72
C ARG A 188 16.91 -29.44 -3.35
N ARG A 189 18.20 -29.62 -3.04
CA ARG A 189 19.14 -28.51 -2.77
C ARG A 189 19.61 -27.82 -4.07
N PRO A 190 19.96 -26.52 -4.04
CA PRO A 190 19.85 -25.60 -2.90
C PRO A 190 18.39 -25.25 -2.58
N TYR A 191 18.07 -25.08 -1.30
CA TYR A 191 16.74 -24.67 -0.85
C TYR A 191 16.46 -23.18 -1.06
N THR A 192 17.47 -22.41 -1.47
CA THR A 192 17.31 -20.99 -1.77
C THR A 192 17.44 -20.70 -3.26
N ALA A 193 16.68 -19.71 -3.72
CA ALA A 193 16.84 -19.11 -5.03
C ALA A 193 17.23 -17.64 -4.87
N ALA A 194 18.16 -17.19 -5.72
CA ALA A 194 18.63 -15.81 -5.72
C ALA A 194 17.77 -14.94 -6.63
N VAL A 195 17.53 -13.71 -6.20
CA VAL A 195 16.91 -12.65 -7.00
C VAL A 195 17.74 -11.37 -6.91
N SER A 196 17.72 -10.56 -7.96
CA SER A 196 18.46 -9.30 -8.01
C SER A 196 17.65 -8.18 -7.35
N ARG A 197 18.34 -7.35 -6.56
CA ARG A 197 17.76 -6.19 -5.88
C ARG A 197 18.63 -4.96 -6.10
N PRO A 198 18.05 -3.81 -6.49
CA PRO A 198 18.80 -2.57 -6.55
C PRO A 198 19.11 -2.06 -5.14
N VAL A 199 20.38 -1.85 -4.82
CA VAL A 199 20.82 -1.31 -3.53
C VAL A 199 21.64 -0.04 -3.75
N ALA A 200 21.33 1.01 -3.00
CA ALA A 200 22.09 2.25 -3.02
C ALA A 200 23.36 2.13 -2.14
N PRO A 201 24.57 2.39 -2.67
CA PRO A 201 25.78 2.53 -1.85
C PRO A 201 25.69 3.72 -0.87
N PRO A 202 26.52 3.78 0.19
CA PRO A 202 27.68 2.91 0.48
C PRO A 202 27.36 1.65 1.29
N SER A 203 26.22 1.59 2.00
CA SER A 203 25.91 0.48 2.91
C SER A 203 25.23 -0.70 2.20
N THR A 204 25.93 -1.35 1.28
CA THR A 204 25.38 -2.44 0.45
C THR A 204 24.91 -3.63 1.28
N ALA A 205 25.63 -3.99 2.36
CA ALA A 205 25.22 -5.07 3.26
C ALA A 205 23.91 -4.79 3.98
N ARG A 206 23.74 -3.58 4.55
CA ARG A 206 22.48 -3.17 5.18
C ARG A 206 21.34 -3.14 4.17
N GLY A 207 21.58 -2.53 3.00
CA GLY A 207 20.57 -2.45 1.94
C GLY A 207 20.18 -3.82 1.39
N ALA A 208 21.11 -4.77 1.29
CA ALA A 208 20.82 -6.15 0.91
C ALA A 208 19.85 -6.81 1.89
N LEU A 209 20.13 -6.69 3.20
CA LEU A 209 19.25 -7.26 4.23
C LEU A 209 17.91 -6.54 4.30
N GLN A 210 17.87 -5.23 4.11
CA GLN A 210 16.61 -4.48 4.02
C GLN A 210 15.71 -5.01 2.90
N ARG A 211 16.31 -5.33 1.74
CA ARG A 211 15.59 -5.95 0.60
C ARG A 211 15.19 -7.39 0.87
N LEU A 212 16.01 -8.15 1.60
CA LEU A 212 15.69 -9.50 2.03
C LEU A 212 14.48 -9.50 2.99
N PHE A 213 14.51 -8.67 4.03
CA PHE A 213 13.43 -8.55 5.01
C PHE A 213 12.15 -7.92 4.43
N ALA A 214 12.25 -7.19 3.32
CA ALA A 214 11.06 -6.79 2.55
C ALA A 214 10.34 -7.99 1.92
N GLY A 215 11.04 -9.09 1.68
CA GLY A 215 10.50 -10.31 1.10
C GLY A 215 10.51 -10.34 -0.44
N PRO A 216 9.96 -11.41 -1.03
CA PRO A 216 9.79 -11.51 -2.47
C PRO A 216 8.76 -10.49 -2.98
N THR A 217 8.95 -10.02 -4.22
CA THR A 217 7.93 -9.30 -4.99
C THR A 217 6.75 -10.22 -5.31
N ARG A 218 5.61 -9.65 -5.71
CA ARG A 218 4.42 -10.43 -6.09
C ARG A 218 4.71 -11.49 -7.17
N ALA A 219 5.52 -11.12 -8.18
CA ALA A 219 5.90 -12.03 -9.26
C ALA A 219 6.82 -13.18 -8.79
N GLU A 220 7.70 -12.92 -7.82
CA GLU A 220 8.58 -13.95 -7.24
C GLU A 220 7.83 -14.86 -6.28
N TYR A 221 6.89 -14.31 -5.52
CA TYR A 221 5.98 -15.09 -4.68
C TYR A 221 5.18 -16.09 -5.54
N ALA A 222 4.68 -15.66 -6.70
CA ALA A 222 4.00 -16.55 -7.66
C ALA A 222 4.91 -17.67 -8.21
N LYS A 223 6.23 -17.48 -8.21
CA LYS A 223 7.22 -18.51 -8.59
C LYS A 223 7.54 -19.49 -7.46
N GLY A 224 6.99 -19.29 -6.25
CA GLY A 224 7.23 -20.14 -5.08
C GLY A 224 8.30 -19.61 -4.12
N LEU A 225 8.79 -18.38 -4.30
CA LEU A 225 9.76 -17.81 -3.37
C LEU A 225 9.07 -17.31 -2.10
N ARG A 226 9.66 -17.57 -0.94
CA ARG A 226 9.16 -17.19 0.38
C ARG A 226 10.31 -16.63 1.22
N PHE A 227 9.99 -15.74 2.16
CA PHE A 227 10.92 -15.28 3.18
C PHE A 227 10.61 -15.99 4.50
N VAL A 228 11.63 -16.52 5.17
CA VAL A 228 11.52 -17.19 6.47
C VAL A 228 12.13 -16.30 7.53
N ALA A 229 11.28 -15.70 8.36
CA ALA A 229 11.73 -14.74 9.36
C ALA A 229 12.35 -15.38 10.62
N SER A 230 11.98 -16.62 10.97
CA SER A 230 12.40 -17.29 12.22
C SER A 230 12.24 -16.39 13.46
N GLY A 231 11.11 -15.66 13.55
CA GLY A 231 10.81 -14.70 14.62
C GLY A 231 11.53 -13.35 14.52
N ALA A 232 12.41 -13.16 13.54
CA ALA A 232 13.07 -11.88 13.30
C ALA A 232 12.08 -10.84 12.76
N THR A 233 12.08 -9.65 13.35
CA THR A 233 11.23 -8.52 12.92
C THR A 233 12.00 -7.48 12.08
N GLY A 234 13.31 -7.66 11.95
CA GLY A 234 14.19 -6.78 11.18
C GLY A 234 15.65 -6.91 11.57
N VAL A 235 16.47 -6.02 11.02
CA VAL A 235 17.91 -5.93 11.33
C VAL A 235 18.18 -4.66 12.13
N ARG A 236 18.75 -4.80 13.32
CA ARG A 236 19.15 -3.66 14.17
C ARG A 236 20.42 -3.01 13.65
N SER A 237 21.44 -3.82 13.35
CA SER A 237 22.71 -3.33 12.82
C SER A 237 23.41 -4.35 11.93
N VAL A 238 24.23 -3.84 11.02
CA VAL A 238 25.17 -4.61 10.22
C VAL A 238 26.51 -3.87 10.26
N VAL A 239 27.56 -4.54 10.70
CA VAL A 239 28.91 -4.00 10.74
C VAL A 239 29.83 -4.99 10.02
N VAL A 240 30.62 -4.50 9.06
CA VAL A 240 31.57 -5.33 8.32
C VAL A 240 32.98 -4.92 8.73
N GLN A 241 33.74 -5.86 9.29
CA GLN A 241 35.10 -5.65 9.79
C GLN A 241 35.96 -6.87 9.41
N ASP A 242 37.14 -6.64 8.82
CA ASP A 242 38.12 -7.69 8.44
C ASP A 242 37.56 -8.85 7.61
N GLY A 243 36.51 -8.54 6.84
CA GLY A 243 35.77 -9.49 6.00
C GLY A 243 34.78 -10.38 6.75
N VAL A 244 34.39 -9.99 7.97
CA VAL A 244 33.32 -10.58 8.76
C VAL A 244 32.15 -9.59 8.84
N ALA A 245 30.95 -10.04 8.45
CA ALA A 245 29.72 -9.28 8.64
C ALA A 245 29.04 -9.67 9.95
N HIS A 246 28.95 -8.74 10.89
CA HIS A 246 28.24 -8.88 12.15
C HIS A 246 26.82 -8.33 12.01
N VAL A 247 25.82 -9.21 12.07
CA VAL A 247 24.41 -8.88 11.87
C VAL A 247 23.65 -9.05 13.17
N ARG A 248 23.08 -7.98 13.72
CA ARG A 248 22.20 -8.07 14.90
C ARG A 248 20.74 -8.01 14.47
N LEU A 249 19.97 -9.05 14.80
CA LEU A 249 18.55 -9.12 14.47
C LEU A 249 17.69 -8.51 15.58
N ALA A 250 16.50 -8.04 15.21
CA ALA A 250 15.43 -7.68 16.13
C ALA A 250 14.39 -8.82 16.19
N GLY A 251 13.62 -8.87 17.28
CA GLY A 251 12.57 -9.88 17.47
C GLY A 251 13.01 -11.03 18.38
N SER A 252 12.08 -11.96 18.61
CA SER A 252 12.31 -13.16 19.40
C SER A 252 12.65 -14.30 18.45
N LEU A 253 13.93 -14.57 18.28
CA LEU A 253 14.40 -15.58 17.31
C LEU A 253 14.08 -17.00 17.77
N GLY A 254 13.70 -17.84 16.82
CA GLY A 254 13.46 -19.26 17.03
C GLY A 254 13.43 -20.02 15.71
N SER A 255 14.13 -21.16 15.63
CA SER A 255 14.05 -22.10 14.51
C SER A 255 12.66 -22.74 14.42
N GLY A 256 12.01 -22.94 15.57
CA GLY A 256 10.75 -23.67 15.65
C GLY A 256 10.90 -25.14 15.28
N GLY A 257 12.10 -25.72 15.47
CA GLY A 257 12.43 -27.09 15.06
C GLY A 257 12.67 -27.25 13.55
N SER A 258 12.79 -26.14 12.81
CA SER A 258 13.03 -26.15 11.37
C SER A 258 14.52 -26.21 11.06
N ALA A 259 14.90 -27.12 10.16
CA ALA A 259 16.24 -27.18 9.58
C ALA A 259 16.54 -26.03 8.57
N PHE A 260 15.56 -25.17 8.28
CA PHE A 260 15.72 -23.96 7.48
C PHE A 260 15.28 -22.74 8.29
N THR A 261 16.16 -21.75 8.42
CA THR A 261 15.91 -20.52 9.17
C THR A 261 16.28 -19.28 8.38
N VAL A 262 16.02 -18.10 8.96
CA VAL A 262 16.47 -16.81 8.40
C VAL A 262 17.99 -16.77 8.14
N ALA A 263 18.79 -17.59 8.84
CA ALA A 263 20.22 -17.67 8.63
C ALA A 263 20.58 -18.20 7.24
N ASP A 264 19.82 -19.19 6.74
CA ASP A 264 19.99 -19.79 5.40
C ASP A 264 19.73 -18.80 4.26
N GLU A 265 19.07 -17.68 4.57
CA GLU A 265 18.80 -16.58 3.63
C GLU A 265 19.83 -15.44 3.79
N ILE A 266 20.18 -15.09 5.03
CA ILE A 266 21.14 -14.00 5.35
C ILE A 266 22.55 -14.37 4.89
N MET A 267 23.03 -15.57 5.21
CA MET A 267 24.42 -15.98 4.92
C MET A 267 24.75 -15.89 3.43
N PRO A 268 24.03 -16.56 2.50
CA PRO A 268 24.35 -16.45 1.08
C PRO A 268 24.10 -15.05 0.54
N THR A 269 23.18 -14.27 1.09
CA THR A 269 22.96 -12.87 0.68
C THR A 269 24.20 -12.01 0.95
N LEU A 270 24.80 -12.12 2.14
CA LEU A 270 25.96 -11.31 2.52
C LEU A 270 27.27 -11.82 1.93
N LYS A 271 27.49 -13.14 1.87
CA LYS A 271 28.72 -13.74 1.34
C LYS A 271 28.91 -13.55 -0.18
N ARG A 272 27.89 -13.03 -0.88
CA ARG A 272 28.00 -12.62 -2.30
C ARG A 272 28.50 -11.19 -2.47
N LEU A 273 28.54 -10.39 -1.41
CA LEU A 273 29.07 -9.04 -1.48
C LEU A 273 30.61 -9.07 -1.44
N PRO A 274 31.27 -8.18 -2.18
CA PRO A 274 32.72 -8.10 -2.18
C PRO A 274 33.23 -7.79 -0.77
N GLY A 275 34.30 -8.49 -0.38
CA GLY A 275 34.95 -8.30 0.91
C GLY A 275 34.33 -9.06 2.09
N ILE A 276 33.14 -9.67 1.97
CA ILE A 276 32.54 -10.48 3.06
C ILE A 276 32.86 -11.96 2.83
N ARG A 277 33.64 -12.55 3.73
CA ARG A 277 33.97 -13.98 3.75
C ARG A 277 33.18 -14.76 4.80
N TRP A 278 32.89 -14.12 5.93
CA TRP A 278 32.22 -14.74 7.06
C TRP A 278 31.04 -13.89 7.54
N VAL A 279 30.02 -14.54 8.10
CA VAL A 279 28.82 -13.89 8.63
C VAL A 279 28.53 -14.39 10.03
N LYS A 280 28.42 -13.47 10.98
CA LYS A 280 28.01 -13.75 12.35
C LYS A 280 26.65 -13.11 12.60
N ILE A 281 25.64 -13.96 12.81
CA ILE A 281 24.28 -13.54 13.13
C ILE A 281 24.13 -13.56 14.64
N TYR A 282 23.60 -12.47 15.19
CA TYR A 282 23.37 -12.29 16.61
C TYR A 282 21.88 -12.08 16.87
N ASP A 283 21.40 -12.60 17.99
CA ASP A 283 20.06 -12.33 18.49
C ASP A 283 19.89 -10.88 18.99
N ALA A 284 18.69 -10.55 19.48
CA ALA A 284 18.38 -9.22 20.00
C ALA A 284 19.20 -8.84 21.27
N HIS A 285 19.80 -9.83 21.94
CA HIS A 285 20.63 -9.69 23.14
C HIS A 285 22.14 -9.71 22.81
N GLY A 286 22.52 -9.80 21.54
CA GLY A 286 23.91 -9.83 21.10
C GLY A 286 24.60 -11.18 21.30
N ARG A 287 23.85 -12.28 21.36
CA ARG A 287 24.37 -13.65 21.49
C ARG A 287 24.51 -14.32 20.13
N THR A 288 25.59 -15.08 19.97
CA THR A 288 25.89 -15.99 18.85
C THR A 288 26.86 -17.06 19.39
N GLU A 289 26.88 -18.26 18.84
CA GLU A 289 27.70 -19.36 19.39
C GLU A 289 29.21 -19.11 19.28
N ARG A 290 29.65 -18.58 18.13
CA ARG A 290 31.06 -18.33 17.81
C ARG A 290 31.28 -16.85 17.53
N PRO A 291 31.31 -15.99 18.57
CA PRO A 291 31.37 -14.53 18.40
C PRO A 291 32.70 -14.01 17.84
N LYS A 292 33.78 -14.80 17.92
CA LYS A 292 35.14 -14.45 17.49
C LYS A 292 35.60 -15.31 16.31
N GLY A 293 36.70 -14.91 15.68
CA GLY A 293 37.38 -15.70 14.64
C GLY A 293 36.71 -15.69 13.26
N HIS A 294 37.40 -16.32 12.31
CA HIS A 294 37.06 -16.40 10.89
C HIS A 294 36.15 -17.59 10.61
N SER A 295 34.92 -17.55 11.11
CA SER A 295 33.88 -18.54 10.85
C SER A 295 32.50 -17.90 10.81
N ASP A 296 31.58 -18.55 10.11
CA ASP A 296 30.16 -18.25 10.22
C ASP A 296 29.65 -18.62 11.62
N SER A 297 28.57 -17.98 12.07
CA SER A 297 27.96 -18.24 13.37
C SER A 297 26.50 -17.79 13.39
N VAL A 298 25.66 -18.56 14.09
CA VAL A 298 24.27 -18.21 14.41
C VAL A 298 24.08 -18.24 15.93
N PRO A 299 23.01 -17.62 16.47
CA PRO A 299 22.59 -17.90 17.84
C PRO A 299 21.99 -19.31 17.93
N GLU A 300 22.17 -19.95 19.08
CA GLU A 300 21.59 -21.28 19.41
C GLU A 300 20.08 -21.35 19.14
N SER A 301 19.35 -20.24 19.30
CA SER A 301 17.91 -20.21 19.01
C SER A 301 17.54 -20.39 17.52
N LEU A 302 18.51 -20.29 16.61
CA LEU A 302 18.33 -20.59 15.19
C LEU A 302 18.93 -21.94 14.78
N GLU A 303 19.50 -22.70 15.71
CA GLU A 303 19.88 -24.08 15.43
C GLU A 303 18.62 -24.95 15.26
N PRO A 304 18.66 -25.97 14.38
CA PRO A 304 17.54 -26.87 14.11
C PRO A 304 17.02 -27.62 15.34
#